data_AF-A0AAN9I1M6-F1
#
_entry.id   AF-A0AAN9I1M6-F1
#
_cell.length_a   1.000
_cell.length_b   1.000
_cell.length_c   1.000
_cell.angle_alpha   90.00
_cell.angle_beta   90.00
_cell.angle_gamma   90.00
#
_symmetry.space_group_name_H-M   'P 1'
#
loop_
_entity.id
_entity.type
_entity.pdbx_description
1 polymer ?
#
loop_
_entity_poly.entity_id
_entity_poly.type
_entity_poly.pdbx_seq_one_letter_code
_entity_poly.pdbx_strand_id
1 'polypeptide(L)'
;MFCHKFYYVIVIKVGVAPIVEKMVEFRLRWFGHVWRRPVEAPVRRVDQMEGTTRARGRGRPRKTIGETIEKDMAINALSKDMIYDRPLWRRLIHVADFT
;
A
#
# COMPACT_ATOMS: atom_id res chain seq x y z
N MET A 1 -5.76 -1.20 25.20
CA MET A 1 -4.83 -2.36 25.18
C MET A 1 -5.51 -3.73 24.96
N PHE A 2 -6.78 -3.92 25.33
CA PHE A 2 -7.48 -5.20 25.17
C PHE A 2 -7.78 -5.64 23.72
N CYS A 3 -8.03 -4.70 22.81
CA CYS A 3 -8.44 -5.02 21.43
C CYS A 3 -7.30 -5.59 20.55
N HIS A 4 -6.08 -5.04 20.67
CA HIS A 4 -4.93 -5.49 19.88
C HIS A 4 -4.45 -6.90 20.28
N LYS A 5 -4.44 -7.19 21.60
CA LYS A 5 -4.07 -8.52 22.11
C LYS A 5 -5.09 -9.60 21.73
N PHE A 6 -6.38 -9.30 21.73
CA PHE A 6 -7.42 -10.25 21.30
C PHE A 6 -7.34 -10.55 19.80
N TYR A 7 -7.13 -9.52 18.98
CA TYR A 7 -6.96 -9.67 17.54
C TYR A 7 -5.77 -10.57 17.19
N TYR A 8 -4.63 -10.35 17.85
CA TYR A 8 -3.43 -11.17 17.64
C TYR A 8 -3.66 -12.65 17.99
N VAL A 9 -4.43 -12.94 19.04
CA VAL A 9 -4.76 -14.32 19.46
C VAL A 9 -5.66 -15.04 18.47
N ILE A 10 -6.61 -14.36 17.81
CA ILE A 10 -7.50 -14.97 16.81
C ILE A 10 -6.74 -15.32 15.54
N VAL A 11 -5.91 -14.39 15.05
CA VAL A 11 -5.10 -14.57 13.83
C VAL A 11 -4.17 -15.78 13.96
N ILE A 12 -3.48 -15.92 15.09
CA ILE A 12 -2.59 -17.07 15.36
C ILE A 12 -3.35 -18.40 15.33
N LYS A 13 -4.60 -18.45 15.82
CA LYS A 13 -5.39 -19.69 15.86
C LYS A 13 -5.93 -20.12 14.49
N VAL A 14 -6.22 -19.17 13.60
CA VAL A 14 -6.80 -19.44 12.28
C VAL A 14 -5.71 -19.60 11.21
N GLY A 15 -4.47 -19.17 11.48
CA GLY A 15 -3.34 -19.34 10.56
C GLY A 15 -3.35 -18.38 9.37
N VAL A 16 -4.17 -17.33 9.41
CA VAL A 16 -4.35 -16.36 8.30
C VAL A 16 -3.67 -15.06 8.65
N ALA A 17 -3.06 -14.38 7.68
CA ALA A 17 -2.44 -13.09 7.90
C ALA A 17 -3.46 -11.99 8.30
N PRO A 18 -3.06 -10.97 9.08
CA PRO A 18 -3.91 -9.85 9.39
C PRO A 18 -4.44 -9.14 8.15
N ILE A 19 -5.74 -8.81 8.14
CA ILE A 19 -6.36 -8.12 7.00
C ILE A 19 -5.66 -6.81 6.63
N VAL A 20 -5.14 -6.10 7.64
CA VAL A 20 -4.41 -4.83 7.41
C VAL A 20 -3.15 -5.08 6.57
N GLU A 21 -2.40 -6.14 6.87
CA GLU A 21 -1.18 -6.51 6.14
C GLU A 21 -1.53 -6.95 4.71
N LYS A 22 -2.59 -7.72 4.53
CA LYS A 22 -3.07 -8.07 3.18
C LYS A 22 -3.53 -6.86 2.39
N MET A 23 -4.20 -5.91 3.02
CA MET A 23 -4.56 -4.66 2.34
C MET A 23 -3.33 -3.85 1.93
N VAL A 24 -2.23 -3.87 2.71
CA VAL A 24 -0.94 -3.27 2.33
C VAL A 24 -0.38 -3.97 1.09
N GLU A 25 -0.31 -5.31 1.10
CA GLU A 25 0.14 -6.10 -0.06
C GLU A 25 -0.65 -5.73 -1.33
N PHE A 26 -1.98 -5.66 -1.24
CA PHE A 26 -2.83 -5.31 -2.39
C PHE A 26 -2.57 -3.89 -2.91
N ARG A 27 -2.44 -2.89 -2.02
CA ARG A 27 -2.15 -1.51 -2.41
C ARG A 27 -0.80 -1.39 -3.09
N LEU A 28 0.24 -2.00 -2.53
CA LEU A 28 1.60 -2.00 -3.10
C LEU A 28 1.65 -2.80 -4.41
N ARG A 29 0.88 -3.87 -4.54
CA ARG A 29 0.76 -4.63 -5.80
C ARG A 29 0.15 -3.78 -6.91
N TRP A 30 -0.94 -3.05 -6.61
CA TRP A 30 -1.55 -2.11 -7.55
C TRP A 30 -0.58 -0.98 -7.91
N PHE A 31 0.08 -0.39 -6.93
CA PHE A 31 1.06 0.68 -7.14
C PHE A 31 2.19 0.24 -8.08
N GLY A 32 2.80 -0.90 -7.80
CA GLY A 32 3.84 -1.46 -8.66
C GLY A 32 3.31 -1.83 -10.06
N HIS A 33 2.03 -2.21 -10.19
CA HIS A 33 1.42 -2.37 -11.51
C HIS A 33 1.37 -1.04 -12.26
N VAL A 34 0.86 0.04 -11.64
CA VAL A 34 0.76 1.37 -12.24
C VAL A 34 2.14 1.91 -12.66
N TRP A 35 3.14 1.83 -11.78
CA TRP A 35 4.48 2.35 -12.02
C TRP A 35 5.30 1.54 -13.04
N ARG A 36 4.87 0.34 -13.42
CA ARG A 36 5.44 -0.42 -14.54
C ARG A 36 4.77 -0.15 -15.89
N ARG A 37 3.63 0.56 -15.93
CA ARG A 37 3.00 0.96 -17.19
C ARG A 37 3.77 2.11 -17.84
N PRO A 38 3.72 2.26 -19.17
CA PRO A 38 4.27 3.44 -19.85
C PRO A 38 3.67 4.73 -19.27
N VAL A 39 4.43 5.83 -19.29
CA VAL A 39 4.01 7.13 -18.71
C VAL A 39 2.74 7.65 -19.37
N GLU A 40 2.52 7.30 -20.63
CA GLU A 40 1.36 7.68 -21.44
C GLU A 40 0.08 6.93 -21.02
N ALA A 41 0.21 5.83 -20.25
CA ALA A 41 -0.94 5.06 -19.80
C ALA A 41 -1.85 5.94 -18.92
N PRO A 42 -3.17 5.98 -19.17
CA PRO A 42 -4.08 6.88 -18.46
C PRO A 42 -3.99 6.76 -16.93
N VAL A 43 -3.87 5.53 -16.42
CA VAL A 43 -3.75 5.28 -14.97
C VAL A 43 -2.47 5.86 -14.37
N ARG A 44 -1.34 5.80 -15.09
CA ARG A 44 -0.06 6.36 -14.64
C ARG A 44 -0.07 7.88 -14.73
N ARG A 45 -0.66 8.43 -15.79
CA ARG A 45 -0.86 9.87 -15.93
C ARG A 45 -1.68 10.44 -14.78
N VAL A 46 -2.82 9.84 -14.47
CA VAL A 46 -3.70 10.30 -13.38
C VAL A 46 -3.02 10.19 -12.02
N ASP A 47 -2.26 9.12 -11.76
CA ASP A 47 -1.48 8.96 -10.51
C ASP A 47 -0.39 10.05 -10.36
N GLN A 48 0.18 10.49 -11.48
CA GLN A 48 1.20 11.55 -11.52
C GLN A 48 0.63 12.97 -11.59
N MET A 49 -0.68 13.13 -11.86
CA MET A 49 -1.29 14.45 -11.88
C MET A 49 -1.23 15.05 -10.48
N GLU A 50 -0.58 16.21 -10.35
CA GLU A 50 -0.66 16.98 -9.12
C GLU A 50 -2.12 17.30 -8.84
N GLY A 51 -2.56 16.99 -7.61
CA GLY A 51 -3.87 17.36 -7.15
C GLY A 51 -3.97 18.88 -7.18
N THR A 52 -4.64 19.42 -8.21
CA THR A 52 -4.93 20.86 -8.32
C THR A 52 -5.34 21.35 -6.94
N THR A 53 -4.67 22.40 -6.46
CA THR A 53 -4.86 22.98 -5.13
C THR A 53 -6.24 23.64 -5.07
N ARG A 54 -7.31 22.84 -5.11
CA ARG A 54 -8.67 23.32 -4.96
C ARG A 54 -8.76 23.95 -3.58
N ALA A 55 -9.33 25.15 -3.50
CA ALA A 55 -9.50 25.89 -2.26
C ALA A 55 -10.01 24.94 -1.16
N ARG A 56 -9.19 24.75 -0.13
CA ARG A 56 -9.44 23.80 0.96
C ARG A 56 -10.51 24.38 1.88
N GLY A 57 -11.56 23.61 2.16
CA GLY A 57 -12.54 23.96 3.18
C GLY A 57 -11.99 23.79 4.61
N ARG A 58 -12.78 24.18 5.62
CA ARG A 58 -12.49 23.88 7.04
C ARG A 58 -12.63 22.39 7.32
N GLY A 59 -11.70 21.82 8.12
CA GLY A 59 -11.75 20.43 8.57
C GLY A 59 -10.46 19.65 8.34
N ARG A 60 -10.47 18.34 8.65
CA ARG A 60 -9.32 17.44 8.43
C ARG A 60 -9.06 17.29 6.93
N PRO A 61 -7.80 17.41 6.46
CA PRO A 61 -7.45 17.12 5.08
C PRO A 61 -7.89 15.71 4.66
N ARG A 62 -8.37 15.58 3.42
CA ARG A 62 -8.66 14.26 2.83
C ARG A 62 -7.36 13.47 2.73
N LYS A 63 -7.36 12.24 3.24
CA LYS A 63 -6.24 11.31 3.05
C LYS A 63 -6.19 10.89 1.58
N THR A 64 -5.04 11.05 0.95
CA THR A 64 -4.87 10.64 -0.46
C THR A 64 -4.36 9.20 -0.55
N ILE A 65 -4.53 8.59 -1.73
CA ILE A 65 -3.94 7.28 -2.03
C ILE A 65 -2.41 7.39 -1.99
N GLY A 66 -1.83 8.46 -2.56
CA GLY A 66 -0.39 8.72 -2.52
C GLY A 66 0.18 8.74 -1.10
N GLU A 67 -0.45 9.49 -0.19
CA GLU A 67 -0.05 9.52 1.23
C GLU A 67 -0.16 8.15 1.92
N THR A 68 -1.13 7.33 1.50
CA THR A 68 -1.29 5.98 2.05
C THR A 68 -0.18 5.05 1.55
N ILE A 69 0.13 5.09 0.25
CA ILE A 69 1.19 4.29 -0.35
C ILE A 69 2.55 4.69 0.19
N GLU A 70 2.82 5.98 0.36
CA GLU A 70 4.09 6.46 0.93
C GLU A 70 4.30 5.94 2.35
N LYS A 71 3.25 5.93 3.18
CA LYS A 71 3.30 5.34 4.52
C LYS A 71 3.51 3.83 4.49
N ASP A 72 2.82 3.13 3.61
CA ASP A 72 3.00 1.69 3.45
C ASP A 72 4.44 1.37 3.02
N MET A 73 5.00 2.10 2.07
CA MET A 73 6.40 1.94 1.66
C MET A 73 7.38 2.21 2.80
N ALA A 74 7.18 3.30 3.56
CA ALA A 74 8.03 3.66 4.68
C ALA A 74 7.99 2.60 5.81
N ILE A 75 6.80 2.14 6.20
CA ILE A 75 6.64 1.10 7.23
C ILE A 75 7.30 -0.21 6.82
N ASN A 76 7.26 -0.55 5.53
CA ASN A 76 7.85 -1.79 4.99
C ASN A 76 9.29 -1.60 4.49
N ALA A 77 9.92 -0.45 4.72
CA ALA A 77 11.27 -0.12 4.26
C ALA A 77 11.52 -0.38 2.76
N LEU A 78 10.51 -0.09 1.93
CA LEU A 78 10.57 -0.30 0.49
C LEU A 78 10.97 0.99 -0.23
N SER A 79 11.80 0.84 -1.27
CA SER A 79 12.13 1.94 -2.17
C SER A 79 11.42 1.81 -3.53
N LYS A 80 11.18 2.95 -4.19
CA LYS A 80 10.43 3.00 -5.47
C LYS A 80 11.20 2.39 -6.64
N ASP A 81 12.54 2.40 -6.61
CA ASP A 81 13.38 1.77 -7.64
C ASP A 81 13.17 0.25 -7.72
N MET A 82 12.88 -0.39 -6.59
CA MET A 82 12.64 -1.84 -6.49
C MET A 82 11.39 -2.30 -7.28
N ILE A 83 10.49 -1.38 -7.66
CA ILE A 83 9.26 -1.71 -8.41
C ILE A 83 9.59 -2.33 -9.78
N TYR A 84 10.70 -1.92 -10.40
CA TYR A 84 11.06 -2.36 -11.74
C TYR A 84 11.65 -3.77 -11.74
N ASP A 85 12.23 -4.22 -10.63
CA ASP A 85 12.56 -5.62 -10.40
C ASP A 85 11.30 -6.38 -9.97
N ARG A 86 10.61 -6.98 -10.95
CA ARG A 86 9.35 -7.71 -10.72
C ARG A 86 9.47 -8.87 -9.70
N PRO A 87 10.46 -9.78 -9.79
CA PRO A 87 10.59 -10.85 -8.81
C PRO A 87 10.97 -10.34 -7.41
N LEU A 88 11.83 -9.33 -7.30
CA LEU A 88 12.14 -8.70 -6.01
C LEU A 88 10.89 -8.04 -5.42
N TRP A 89 10.20 -7.21 -6.19
CA TRP A 89 8.98 -6.52 -5.76
C TRP A 89 7.93 -7.50 -5.25
N ARG A 90 7.64 -8.56 -6.03
CA ARG A 90 6.67 -9.58 -5.64
C ARG A 90 7.03 -10.24 -4.32
N ARG A 91 8.32 -10.55 -4.10
CA ARG A 91 8.80 -11.18 -2.87
C ARG A 91 8.67 -10.24 -1.67
N LEU A 92 9.08 -8.98 -1.82
CA LEU A 92 9.12 -8.00 -0.74
C LEU A 92 7.72 -7.57 -0.26
N ILE A 93 6.74 -7.49 -1.16
CA ILE A 93 5.38 -7.08 -0.77
C ILE A 93 4.50 -8.26 -0.33
N HIS A 94 4.96 -9.49 -0.51
CA HIS A 94 4.14 -10.65 -0.25
C HIS A 94 4.02 -10.89 1.25
N VAL A 95 2.77 -10.94 1.72
CA VAL A 95 2.46 -11.34 3.08
C VAL A 95 2.07 -12.81 3.00
N ALA A 96 2.81 -13.71 3.64
CA ALA A 96 2.42 -15.12 3.71
C ALA A 96 1.31 -15.29 4.77
N ASP A 97 0.41 -16.23 4.53
CA ASP A 97 -0.41 -16.75 5.63
C ASP A 97 0.50 -17.57 6.56
N PHE A 98 0.15 -17.70 7.84
CA PHE A 98 1.00 -18.34 8.85
C PHE A 98 1.01 -19.88 8.77
N THR A 99 0.30 -20.45 7.79
CA THR A 99 0.15 -21.90 7.58
C THR A 99 1.46 -22.62 7.30
#